data_AF-A0A949YJJ7-F1
#
_entry.id   AF-A0A949YJJ7-F1
#
_cell.length_a   1.000
_cell.length_b   1.000
_cell.length_c   1.000
_cell.angle_alpha   90.00
_cell.angle_beta   90.00
_cell.angle_gamma   90.00
#
_symmetry.space_group_name_H-M   'P 1'
#
loop_
_entity.id
_entity.type
_entity.pdbx_description
1 polymer ?
#
loop_
_entity_poly.entity_id
_entity_poly.type
_entity_poly.pdbx_seq_one_letter_code
_entity_poly.pdbx_strand_id
1 'polypeptide(L)'
;MRTFVIPILAGLVVPLLLPPGQPAMAQTEPVAVDAAALGRRADLVGKMVVVDDRVRFYQYHAGRGYDELYLKRTNVVFRLPAPLRPEGSPRPMPVVLQGRLARDQDQLVCAVATLKVLPNDLDRLDQAIAALSARDFENRKAWAAWAEARGKAFKDNALIQRAASLAAEALRLEGEQKRATVDAPKEWLALAEEARRRNIAEPEPSALAHKALQAMLAAASKSDSLKAIIPLIERFFPEAAKDQTSGQIGLGRWNQAYTNDPGAAYRAAPADVRKALNRRLWADAVAKLLEVQAALDPRSAIELASRAETELPDRPQLATKLLNTGLDQARQNLGSLRLAEVRALAQAYREKLKDPQAALELDRNWLKIQRDRLSETDAEGPVALAALYEDLLQDRGAARELLERAWKIDPGSKEVAEAFRTQGYRRVKDQWVDATAATAAGETSSPGTESPRPEPSAPRGLRGRTPDEVSQLMASEPEGKVISGTKGQVIEQWIFLVPNQNQVRYVNFLHTPGELLPRVVSDYFLPRNVLKGHLKPVR
;
A
#
# COMPACT_ATOMS: atom_id res chain seq x y z
N MET A 1 -10.49 -14.04 32.16
CA MET A 1 -10.79 -12.82 32.95
C MET A 1 -10.04 -12.92 34.27
N ARG A 2 -8.89 -12.25 34.39
CA ARG A 2 -8.17 -12.15 35.68
C ARG A 2 -8.78 -11.00 36.46
N THR A 3 -9.41 -11.30 37.58
CA THR A 3 -9.95 -10.32 38.54
C THR A 3 -8.76 -9.62 39.18
N PHE A 4 -8.37 -8.45 38.65
CA PHE A 4 -7.39 -7.60 39.29
C PHE A 4 -8.06 -6.88 40.46
N VAL A 5 -7.81 -7.38 41.67
CA VAL A 5 -8.11 -6.69 42.92
C VAL A 5 -7.07 -5.57 43.03
N ILE A 6 -7.50 -4.32 42.84
CA ILE A 6 -6.69 -3.15 43.24
C ILE A 6 -6.47 -3.32 44.76
N PRO A 7 -5.22 -3.32 45.25
CA PRO A 7 -4.98 -3.43 46.67
C PRO A 7 -5.56 -2.16 47.32
N ILE A 8 -6.67 -2.34 48.02
CA ILE A 8 -7.08 -1.41 49.06
C ILE A 8 -5.90 -1.35 50.01
N LEU A 9 -5.31 -0.16 50.19
CA LEU A 9 -4.22 0.11 51.12
C LEU A 9 -4.40 -0.72 52.41
N ALA A 10 -3.61 -1.79 52.54
CA ALA A 10 -3.46 -2.53 53.77
C ALA A 10 -2.61 -1.66 54.71
N GLY A 11 -3.28 -0.78 55.43
CA GLY A 11 -2.67 -0.02 56.52
C GLY A 11 -2.28 -0.97 57.66
N LEU A 12 -1.03 -0.89 58.08
CA LEU A 12 -0.44 -1.53 59.25
C LEU A 12 -1.43 -1.60 60.44
N VAL A 13 -1.67 -2.81 60.95
CA VAL A 13 -2.28 -3.03 62.27
C VAL A 13 -1.16 -3.51 63.20
N VAL A 14 -0.80 -2.66 64.16
CA VAL A 14 0.05 -3.02 65.31
C VAL A 14 -0.82 -3.80 66.31
N PRO A 15 -0.41 -4.98 66.81
CA PRO A 15 -1.21 -5.72 67.77
C PRO A 15 -1.01 -5.16 69.18
N LEU A 16 -2.05 -4.52 69.72
CA LEU A 16 -2.21 -4.31 71.16
C LEU A 16 -2.73 -5.61 71.78
N LEU A 17 -1.92 -6.19 72.68
CA LEU A 17 -2.28 -7.33 73.52
C LEU A 17 -3.49 -6.96 74.43
N LEU A 18 -4.58 -7.72 74.31
CA LEU A 18 -5.73 -7.71 75.22
C LEU A 18 -5.97 -9.14 75.76
N PRO A 19 -6.56 -9.27 76.96
CA PRO A 19 -6.54 -10.49 77.78
C PRO A 19 -7.53 -11.58 77.31
N PRO A 20 -7.35 -12.85 77.73
CA PRO A 20 -8.11 -13.97 77.18
C PRO A 20 -9.48 -14.09 77.84
N GLY A 21 -10.54 -14.13 77.03
CA GLY A 21 -11.87 -14.41 77.56
C GLY A 21 -13.05 -13.94 76.71
N GLN A 22 -13.06 -14.20 75.39
CA GLN A 22 -14.30 -14.22 74.61
C GLN A 22 -14.24 -15.34 73.55
N PRO A 23 -15.34 -16.07 73.31
CA PRO A 23 -15.38 -17.12 72.31
C PRO A 23 -15.20 -16.49 70.91
N ALA A 24 -14.26 -17.04 70.15
CA ALA A 24 -13.96 -16.64 68.80
C ALA A 24 -15.19 -16.86 67.88
N MET A 25 -15.99 -15.81 67.68
CA MET A 25 -16.81 -15.73 66.48
C MET A 25 -15.87 -15.68 65.28
N ALA A 26 -15.96 -16.69 64.42
CA ALA A 26 -15.19 -16.79 63.17
C ALA A 26 -15.17 -15.43 62.46
N GLN A 27 -14.01 -14.78 62.44
CA GLN A 27 -13.78 -13.57 61.68
C GLN A 27 -13.70 -13.97 60.21
N THR A 28 -14.84 -14.00 59.53
CA THR A 28 -14.86 -14.11 58.07
C THR A 28 -14.25 -12.83 57.51
N GLU A 29 -13.17 -12.95 56.73
CA GLU A 29 -12.54 -11.80 56.08
C GLU A 29 -13.58 -10.92 55.36
N PRO A 30 -13.48 -9.59 55.46
CA PRO A 30 -14.43 -8.70 54.80
C PRO A 30 -14.42 -8.89 53.29
N VAL A 31 -15.58 -9.15 52.70
CA VAL A 31 -15.72 -9.35 51.25
C VAL A 31 -15.95 -8.00 50.57
N ALA A 32 -15.06 -7.60 49.66
CA ALA A 32 -15.27 -6.42 48.83
C ALA A 32 -16.39 -6.68 47.80
N VAL A 33 -17.37 -5.77 47.72
CA VAL A 33 -18.55 -5.91 46.85
C VAL A 33 -18.82 -4.61 46.12
N ASP A 34 -19.12 -4.68 44.81
CA ASP A 34 -19.61 -3.51 44.09
C ASP A 34 -21.01 -3.13 44.59
N ALA A 35 -21.19 -1.85 44.94
CA ALA A 35 -22.43 -1.35 45.52
C ALA A 35 -23.66 -1.73 44.68
N ALA A 36 -23.58 -1.62 43.35
CA ALA A 36 -24.68 -1.94 42.44
C ALA A 36 -25.15 -3.40 42.51
N ALA A 37 -24.26 -4.32 42.87
CA ALA A 37 -24.59 -5.74 42.98
C ALA A 37 -25.08 -6.12 44.39
N LEU A 38 -24.80 -5.30 45.42
CA LEU A 38 -25.00 -5.67 46.83
C LEU A 38 -26.43 -6.12 47.13
N GLY A 39 -27.44 -5.43 46.59
CA GLY A 39 -28.84 -5.77 46.81
C GLY A 39 -29.28 -7.14 46.25
N ARG A 40 -28.47 -7.76 45.38
CA ARG A 40 -28.75 -9.08 44.76
C ARG A 40 -27.93 -10.20 45.40
N ARG A 41 -27.03 -9.89 46.34
CA ARG A 41 -26.08 -10.84 46.93
C ARG A 41 -26.59 -11.43 48.24
N ALA A 42 -27.67 -12.22 48.15
CA ALA A 42 -28.23 -12.93 49.31
C ALA A 42 -27.23 -13.91 49.95
N ASP A 43 -26.25 -14.40 49.18
CA ASP A 43 -25.14 -15.25 49.62
C ASP A 43 -24.17 -14.56 50.60
N LEU A 44 -24.29 -13.23 50.75
CA LEU A 44 -23.46 -12.42 51.64
C LEU A 44 -24.16 -12.05 52.96
N VAL A 45 -25.42 -12.45 53.15
CA VAL A 45 -26.13 -12.23 54.42
C VAL A 45 -25.39 -12.93 55.56
N GLY A 46 -25.20 -12.22 56.68
CA GLY A 46 -24.42 -12.64 57.85
C GLY A 46 -22.92 -12.34 57.75
N LYS A 47 -22.40 -12.03 56.56
CA LYS A 47 -20.96 -11.78 56.33
C LYS A 47 -20.60 -10.31 56.45
N MET A 48 -19.32 -10.06 56.71
CA MET A 48 -18.74 -8.71 56.61
C MET A 48 -18.52 -8.35 55.15
N VAL A 49 -18.99 -7.18 54.75
CA VAL A 49 -18.84 -6.63 53.40
C VAL A 49 -18.13 -5.28 53.44
N VAL A 50 -17.33 -5.00 52.42
CA VAL A 50 -16.72 -3.68 52.17
C VAL A 50 -17.30 -3.09 50.90
N VAL A 51 -17.81 -1.86 50.98
CA VAL A 51 -18.50 -1.17 49.89
C VAL A 51 -17.87 0.21 49.69
N ASP A 52 -17.36 0.48 48.48
CA ASP A 52 -16.91 1.81 48.03
C ASP A 52 -17.98 2.44 47.13
N ASP A 53 -18.62 3.52 47.57
CA ASP A 53 -19.62 4.23 46.76
C ASP A 53 -19.72 5.73 47.10
N ARG A 54 -20.53 6.47 46.34
CA ARG A 54 -20.89 7.85 46.69
C ARG A 54 -22.15 7.85 47.54
N VAL A 55 -22.16 8.65 48.60
CA VAL A 55 -23.37 8.91 49.37
C VAL A 55 -24.40 9.62 48.49
N ARG A 56 -25.65 9.14 48.56
CA ARG A 56 -26.81 9.81 47.99
C ARG A 56 -27.36 10.84 48.98
N PHE A 57 -27.64 10.41 50.21
CA PHE A 57 -28.04 11.25 51.33
C PHE A 57 -27.85 10.50 52.66
N TYR A 58 -27.88 11.26 53.76
CA TYR A 58 -28.01 10.74 55.12
C TYR A 58 -29.45 11.02 55.58
N GLN A 59 -30.09 10.03 56.20
CA GLN A 59 -31.44 10.19 56.71
C GLN A 59 -31.37 10.66 58.16
N TYR A 60 -32.08 11.75 58.47
CA TYR A 60 -32.23 12.25 59.83
C TYR A 60 -33.50 11.68 60.45
N HIS A 61 -33.38 11.09 61.63
CA HIS A 61 -34.51 10.68 62.45
C HIS A 61 -34.52 11.47 63.76
N ALA A 62 -35.67 12.09 64.07
CA ALA A 62 -35.84 12.83 65.32
C ALA A 62 -35.54 11.93 66.53
N GLY A 63 -34.66 12.40 67.43
CA GLY A 63 -34.22 11.66 68.61
C GLY A 63 -33.12 10.61 68.37
N ARG A 64 -32.75 10.29 67.11
CA ARG A 64 -31.66 9.35 66.79
C ARG A 64 -30.51 9.97 66.00
N GLY A 65 -30.75 11.12 65.37
CA GLY A 65 -29.77 11.83 64.55
C GLY A 65 -29.67 11.26 63.14
N TYR A 66 -28.51 11.41 62.51
CA TYR A 66 -28.19 10.79 61.22
C TYR A 66 -27.73 9.34 61.42
N ASP A 67 -28.67 8.44 61.69
CA ASP A 67 -28.42 7.02 61.99
C ASP A 67 -28.51 6.11 60.75
N GLU A 68 -28.91 6.64 59.60
CA GLU A 68 -28.94 5.88 58.34
C GLU A 68 -28.26 6.63 57.18
N LEU A 69 -27.60 5.84 56.33
CA LEU A 69 -26.86 6.28 55.17
C LEU A 69 -27.35 5.53 53.92
N TYR A 70 -27.59 6.28 52.84
CA TYR A 70 -28.01 5.75 51.56
C TYR A 70 -26.96 6.03 50.49
N LEU A 71 -26.55 4.99 49.76
CA LEU A 71 -25.56 5.08 48.69
C LEU A 71 -26.24 5.27 47.34
N LYS A 72 -25.51 5.82 46.36
CA LYS A 72 -26.09 6.16 45.05
C LYS A 72 -26.46 4.95 44.21
N ARG A 73 -25.69 3.86 44.29
CA ARG A 73 -25.83 2.70 43.39
C ARG A 73 -26.55 1.51 44.02
N THR A 74 -27.03 1.61 45.25
CA THR A 74 -27.75 0.51 45.92
C THR A 74 -28.92 1.00 46.75
N ASN A 75 -29.90 0.11 46.93
CA ASN A 75 -31.07 0.35 47.78
C ASN A 75 -30.91 -0.26 49.19
N VAL A 76 -29.75 -0.86 49.48
CA VAL A 76 -29.43 -1.36 50.83
C VAL A 76 -29.29 -0.18 51.79
N VAL A 77 -29.92 -0.28 52.95
CA VAL A 77 -29.84 0.75 54.00
C VAL A 77 -28.60 0.49 54.86
N PHE A 78 -27.78 1.51 55.07
CA PHE A 78 -26.59 1.41 55.93
C PHE A 78 -26.87 2.07 57.27
N ARG A 79 -26.98 1.27 58.34
CA ARG A 79 -27.25 1.77 59.69
C ARG A 79 -25.96 2.13 60.39
N LEU A 80 -25.88 3.36 60.89
CA LEU A 80 -24.73 3.94 61.57
C LEU A 80 -24.88 3.82 63.11
N PRO A 81 -23.95 3.13 63.79
CA PRO A 81 -23.89 3.14 65.25
C PRO A 81 -23.53 4.55 65.75
N ALA A 82 -23.89 4.87 66.99
CA ALA A 82 -23.72 6.21 67.57
C ALA A 82 -22.33 6.85 67.33
N PRO A 83 -21.19 6.13 67.44
CA PRO A 83 -19.87 6.72 67.21
C PRO A 83 -19.58 7.13 65.76
N LEU A 84 -20.35 6.63 64.78
CA LEU A 84 -20.17 6.92 63.36
C LEU A 84 -21.21 7.91 62.82
N ARG A 85 -22.12 8.40 63.67
CA ARG A 85 -23.17 9.35 63.27
C ARG A 85 -22.57 10.75 63.14
N PRO A 86 -22.80 11.45 62.02
CA PRO A 86 -22.43 12.86 61.90
C PRO A 86 -23.11 13.72 62.96
N GLU A 87 -22.35 14.64 63.57
CA GLU A 87 -22.85 15.58 64.58
C GLU A 87 -23.73 16.69 63.97
N GLY A 88 -23.52 17.00 62.70
CA GLY A 88 -24.28 18.01 61.94
C GLY A 88 -24.60 17.52 60.53
N SER A 89 -25.30 18.36 59.75
CA SER A 89 -25.77 18.00 58.39
C SER A 89 -24.59 17.62 57.48
N PRO A 90 -24.44 16.33 57.15
CA PRO A 90 -23.28 15.85 56.41
C PRO A 90 -23.42 16.11 54.90
N ARG A 91 -22.30 16.45 54.25
CA ARG A 91 -22.27 16.55 52.78
C ARG A 91 -22.20 15.15 52.15
N PRO A 92 -22.89 14.90 51.02
CA PRO A 92 -22.73 13.66 50.27
C PRO A 92 -21.31 13.55 49.69
N MET A 93 -20.49 12.67 50.25
CA MET A 93 -19.10 12.43 49.85
C MET A 93 -18.90 10.97 49.41
N PRO A 94 -17.84 10.63 48.67
CA PRO A 94 -17.43 9.24 48.51
C PRO A 94 -17.05 8.62 49.85
N VAL A 95 -17.41 7.37 50.05
CA VAL A 95 -17.17 6.63 51.30
C VAL A 95 -16.74 5.20 51.01
N VAL A 96 -15.92 4.66 51.91
CA VAL A 96 -15.71 3.22 52.06
C VAL A 96 -16.32 2.78 53.37
N LEU A 97 -17.26 1.85 53.28
CA LEU A 97 -18.00 1.30 54.40
C LEU A 97 -17.62 -0.16 54.60
N GLN A 98 -17.41 -0.57 55.84
CA GLN A 98 -17.34 -1.98 56.21
C GLN A 98 -18.46 -2.27 57.20
N GLY A 99 -19.24 -3.31 56.97
CA GLY A 99 -20.35 -3.66 57.85
C GLY A 99 -20.85 -5.09 57.63
N ARG A 100 -21.68 -5.56 58.55
CA ARG A 100 -22.32 -6.88 58.43
C ARG A 100 -23.63 -6.72 57.67
N LEU A 101 -23.75 -7.44 56.55
CA LEU A 101 -25.01 -7.49 55.80
C LEU A 101 -26.00 -8.39 56.54
N ALA A 102 -27.21 -7.92 56.76
CA ALA A 102 -28.28 -8.63 57.44
C ALA A 102 -29.59 -8.46 56.67
N ARG A 103 -30.56 -9.34 56.98
CA ARG A 103 -31.93 -9.19 56.52
C ARG A 103 -32.77 -8.74 57.70
N ASP A 104 -33.39 -7.58 57.57
CA ASP A 104 -34.33 -7.03 58.54
C ASP A 104 -35.71 -7.00 57.89
N GLN A 105 -36.63 -7.84 58.38
CA GLN A 105 -37.88 -8.15 57.71
C GLN A 105 -37.64 -8.58 56.26
N ASP A 106 -38.18 -7.84 55.28
CA ASP A 106 -37.99 -8.11 53.84
C ASP A 106 -36.86 -7.29 53.19
N GLN A 107 -36.17 -6.44 53.95
CA GLN A 107 -35.14 -5.52 53.43
C GLN A 107 -33.72 -5.96 53.79
N LEU A 108 -32.78 -5.79 52.86
CA LEU A 108 -31.35 -5.92 53.14
C LEU A 108 -30.84 -4.64 53.81
N VAL A 109 -30.21 -4.82 54.97
CA VAL A 109 -29.64 -3.75 55.79
C VAL A 109 -28.19 -4.10 56.11
N CYS A 110 -27.30 -3.10 56.06
CA CYS A 110 -25.91 -3.25 56.47
C CYS A 110 -25.70 -2.55 57.81
N ALA A 111 -25.32 -3.30 58.85
CA ALA A 111 -24.89 -2.73 60.12
C ALA A 111 -23.44 -2.28 59.99
N VAL A 112 -23.20 -0.97 59.91
CA VAL A 112 -21.89 -0.40 59.62
C VAL A 112 -20.98 -0.51 60.84
N ALA A 113 -19.81 -1.12 60.66
CA ALA A 113 -18.76 -1.22 61.66
C ALA A 113 -17.70 -0.12 61.49
N THR A 114 -17.35 0.23 60.24
CA THR A 114 -16.44 1.33 59.94
C THR A 114 -16.96 2.15 58.76
N LEU A 115 -16.79 3.47 58.86
CA LEU A 115 -17.11 4.43 57.81
C LEU A 115 -15.91 5.34 57.60
N LYS A 116 -15.33 5.30 56.39
CA LYS A 116 -14.25 6.18 55.99
C LYS A 116 -14.74 7.11 54.89
N VAL A 117 -14.79 8.41 55.18
CA VAL A 117 -15.03 9.46 54.17
C VAL A 117 -13.76 9.63 53.35
N LEU A 118 -13.92 9.71 52.02
CA LEU A 118 -12.83 9.84 51.08
C LEU A 118 -12.89 11.19 50.35
N PRO A 119 -11.75 11.66 49.80
CA PRO A 119 -11.76 12.76 48.83
C PRO A 119 -12.66 12.44 47.64
N ASN A 120 -12.95 13.46 46.83
CA ASN A 120 -13.65 13.24 45.58
C ASN A 120 -12.85 12.26 44.67
N ASP A 121 -13.52 11.58 43.75
CA ASP A 121 -12.86 10.51 42.98
C ASP A 121 -11.72 11.02 42.07
N LEU A 122 -11.76 12.29 41.65
CA LEU A 122 -10.69 12.90 40.86
C LEU A 122 -9.44 13.15 41.75
N ASP A 123 -9.63 13.70 42.94
CA ASP A 123 -8.53 13.90 43.91
C ASP A 123 -7.90 12.56 44.31
N ARG A 124 -8.73 11.53 44.51
CA ARG A 124 -8.25 10.17 44.81
C ARG A 124 -7.36 9.65 43.69
N LEU A 125 -7.78 9.84 42.43
CA LEU A 125 -7.01 9.45 41.26
C LEU A 125 -5.67 10.18 41.21
N ASP A 126 -5.69 11.51 41.35
CA ASP A 126 -4.48 12.32 41.23
C ASP A 126 -3.50 12.06 42.38
N GLN A 127 -3.98 11.86 43.61
CA GLN A 127 -3.15 11.44 44.74
C GLN A 127 -2.52 10.06 44.51
N ALA A 128 -3.29 9.11 43.98
CA ALA A 128 -2.78 7.78 43.69
C ALA A 128 -1.71 7.81 42.60
N ILE A 129 -1.93 8.57 41.51
CA ILE A 129 -0.95 8.74 40.44
C ILE A 129 0.33 9.41 40.95
N ALA A 130 0.21 10.44 41.81
CA ALA A 130 1.35 11.14 42.38
C ALA A 130 2.25 10.24 43.24
N ALA A 131 1.69 9.18 43.82
CA ALA A 131 2.43 8.18 44.60
C ALA A 131 3.11 7.10 43.73
N LEU A 132 2.77 6.99 42.43
CA LEU A 132 3.37 6.00 41.54
C LEU A 132 4.74 6.45 41.03
N SER A 133 5.60 5.47 40.75
CA SER A 133 6.86 5.76 40.05
C SER A 133 6.59 6.23 38.61
N ALA A 134 7.51 7.03 38.06
CA ALA A 134 7.37 7.60 36.72
C ALA A 134 7.24 6.57 35.58
N ARG A 135 7.67 5.32 35.80
CA ARG A 135 7.63 4.23 34.80
C ARG A 135 6.57 3.17 35.09
N ASP A 136 5.77 3.33 36.14
CA ASP A 136 4.77 2.34 36.56
C ASP A 136 3.50 2.40 35.71
N PHE A 137 3.59 1.90 34.48
CA PHE A 137 2.48 1.92 33.55
C PHE A 137 1.37 0.94 33.92
N GLU A 138 1.68 -0.17 34.59
CA GLU A 138 0.68 -1.18 34.99
C GLU A 138 -0.30 -0.62 36.01
N ASN A 139 0.21 0.05 37.07
CA ASN A 139 -0.66 0.68 38.05
C ASN A 139 -1.41 1.88 37.45
N ARG A 140 -0.81 2.63 36.52
CA ARG A 140 -1.52 3.70 35.78
C ARG A 140 -2.67 3.16 34.95
N LYS A 141 -2.51 2.01 34.27
CA LYS A 141 -3.61 1.34 33.57
C LYS A 141 -4.72 0.91 34.53
N ALA A 142 -4.36 0.33 35.67
CA ALA A 142 -5.34 -0.09 36.67
C ALA A 142 -6.17 1.10 37.20
N TRP A 143 -5.49 2.22 37.51
CA TRP A 143 -6.15 3.46 37.95
C TRP A 143 -7.00 4.10 36.85
N ALA A 144 -6.56 4.06 35.59
CA ALA A 144 -7.34 4.55 34.46
C ALA A 144 -8.64 3.74 34.30
N ALA A 145 -8.55 2.41 34.36
CA ALA A 145 -9.73 1.53 34.29
C ALA A 145 -10.69 1.75 35.47
N TRP A 146 -10.16 1.92 36.70
CA TRP A 146 -10.96 2.26 37.87
C TRP A 146 -11.70 3.59 37.69
N ALA A 147 -10.98 4.63 37.25
CA ALA A 147 -11.52 5.97 37.07
C ALA A 147 -12.57 6.00 35.95
N GLU A 148 -12.34 5.29 34.84
CA GLU A 148 -13.30 5.16 33.76
C GLU A 148 -14.59 4.47 34.24
N ALA A 149 -14.47 3.34 34.95
CA ALA A 149 -15.61 2.60 35.48
C ALA A 149 -16.42 3.44 36.48
N ARG A 150 -15.76 4.10 37.43
CA ARG A 150 -16.40 5.01 38.39
C ARG A 150 -17.02 6.21 37.68
N GLY A 151 -16.31 6.81 36.75
CA GLY A 151 -16.76 7.97 35.99
C GLY A 151 -18.04 7.68 35.22
N LYS A 152 -18.10 6.54 34.52
CA LYS A 152 -19.32 6.07 33.85
C LYS A 152 -20.45 5.78 34.83
N ALA A 153 -20.15 5.10 35.93
CA ALA A 153 -21.15 4.74 36.95
C ALA A 153 -21.83 5.97 37.59
N PHE A 154 -21.11 7.10 37.69
CA PHE A 154 -21.62 8.34 38.28
C PHE A 154 -21.87 9.48 37.29
N LYS A 155 -21.69 9.25 35.98
CA LYS A 155 -21.75 10.28 34.92
C LYS A 155 -20.81 11.46 35.20
N ASP A 156 -19.62 11.17 35.67
CA ASP A 156 -18.59 12.15 36.03
C ASP A 156 -17.63 12.37 34.86
N ASN A 157 -17.93 13.39 34.04
CA ASN A 157 -17.17 13.66 32.82
C ASN A 157 -15.71 14.04 33.11
N ALA A 158 -15.42 14.75 34.21
CA ALA A 158 -14.06 15.12 34.56
C ALA A 158 -13.21 13.88 34.86
N LEU A 159 -13.78 12.92 35.61
CA LEU A 159 -13.11 11.66 35.90
C LEU A 159 -12.91 10.80 34.64
N ILE A 160 -13.91 10.76 33.75
CA ILE A 160 -13.80 10.04 32.46
C ILE A 160 -12.67 10.61 31.60
N GLN A 161 -12.58 11.94 31.47
CA GLN A 161 -11.53 12.58 30.68
C GLN A 161 -10.14 12.37 31.29
N ARG A 162 -10.03 12.42 32.62
CA ARG A 162 -8.78 12.14 33.32
C ARG A 162 -8.35 10.69 33.15
N ALA A 163 -9.28 9.74 33.22
CA ALA A 163 -9.05 8.33 32.97
C ALA A 163 -8.51 8.08 31.56
N ALA A 164 -9.11 8.71 30.54
CA ALA A 164 -8.67 8.60 29.16
C ALA A 164 -7.24 9.14 28.97
N SER A 165 -6.95 10.29 29.58
CA SER A 165 -5.60 10.88 29.55
C SER A 165 -4.56 9.97 30.21
N LEU A 166 -4.91 9.35 31.35
CA LEU A 166 -4.02 8.44 32.07
C LEU A 166 -3.79 7.13 31.29
N ALA A 167 -4.82 6.60 30.62
CA ALA A 167 -4.68 5.42 29.77
C ALA A 167 -3.72 5.68 28.60
N ALA A 168 -3.81 6.86 27.98
CA ALA A 168 -2.91 7.31 26.92
C ALA A 168 -1.45 7.45 27.43
N GLU A 169 -1.25 8.02 28.62
CA GLU A 169 0.06 8.12 29.26
C GLU A 169 0.66 6.73 29.56
N ALA A 170 -0.15 5.81 30.09
CA ALA A 170 0.30 4.46 30.41
C ALA A 170 0.72 3.68 29.15
N LEU A 171 -0.03 3.83 28.05
CA LEU A 171 0.33 3.27 26.75
C LEU A 171 1.70 3.75 26.27
N ARG A 172 1.97 5.06 26.40
CA ARG A 172 3.26 5.65 26.04
C ARG A 172 4.41 5.02 26.83
N LEU A 173 4.26 4.93 28.15
CA LEU A 173 5.27 4.36 29.05
C LEU A 173 5.54 2.88 28.73
N GLU A 174 4.50 2.09 28.47
CA GLU A 174 4.65 0.70 28.06
C GLU A 174 5.43 0.57 26.74
N GLY A 175 5.11 1.40 25.75
CA GLY A 175 5.80 1.44 24.47
C GLY A 175 7.27 1.88 24.56
N GLU A 176 7.63 2.70 25.54
CA GLU A 176 9.01 3.10 25.84
C GLU A 176 9.80 1.97 26.52
N GLN A 177 9.17 1.21 27.42
CA GLN A 177 9.84 0.14 28.15
C GLN A 177 10.14 -1.09 27.28
N LYS A 178 9.27 -1.41 26.31
CA LYS A 178 9.48 -2.53 25.36
C LYS A 178 10.57 -2.28 24.30
N ARG A 179 11.53 -1.37 24.53
CA ARG A 179 12.65 -1.03 23.61
C ARG A 179 13.72 -2.11 23.45
N ALA A 180 13.72 -3.16 24.27
CA ALA A 180 14.86 -4.08 24.39
C ALA A 180 14.65 -5.50 23.83
N THR A 181 13.51 -5.81 23.21
CA THR A 181 13.23 -7.17 22.67
C THR A 181 13.46 -7.25 21.16
N VAL A 182 13.88 -8.43 20.66
CA VAL A 182 14.13 -8.69 19.23
C VAL A 182 12.85 -8.51 18.39
N ASP A 183 11.66 -8.77 18.97
CA ASP A 183 10.35 -8.62 18.32
C ASP A 183 9.63 -7.28 18.63
N ALA A 184 10.34 -6.30 19.21
CA ALA A 184 9.76 -5.04 19.67
C ALA A 184 8.83 -4.32 18.66
N PRO A 185 9.14 -4.26 17.34
CA PRO A 185 8.24 -3.58 16.40
C PRO A 185 6.86 -4.24 16.26
N LYS A 186 6.80 -5.59 16.25
CA LYS A 186 5.52 -6.31 16.15
C LYS A 186 4.70 -6.15 17.43
N GLU A 187 5.36 -6.21 18.59
CA GLU A 187 4.72 -6.01 19.89
C GLU A 187 4.17 -4.58 20.02
N TRP A 188 4.89 -3.57 19.54
CA TRP A 188 4.41 -2.18 19.51
C TRP A 188 3.19 -2.01 18.61
N LEU A 189 3.19 -2.62 17.43
CA LEU A 189 2.03 -2.56 16.53
C LEU A 189 0.80 -3.24 17.15
N ALA A 190 0.96 -4.43 17.72
CA ALA A 190 -0.12 -5.13 18.40
C ALA A 190 -0.67 -4.32 19.59
N LEU A 191 0.21 -3.66 20.33
CA LEU A 191 -0.16 -2.78 21.44
C LEU A 191 -0.92 -1.53 20.94
N ALA A 192 -0.50 -0.92 19.83
CA ALA A 192 -1.21 0.20 19.21
C ALA A 192 -2.60 -0.20 18.71
N GLU A 193 -2.74 -1.39 18.13
CA GLU A 193 -4.02 -1.94 17.68
C GLU A 193 -4.97 -2.24 18.83
N GLU A 194 -4.47 -2.85 19.91
CA GLU A 194 -5.26 -3.04 21.13
C GLU A 194 -5.69 -1.71 21.75
N ALA A 195 -4.79 -0.73 21.81
CA ALA A 195 -5.09 0.60 22.32
C ALA A 195 -6.22 1.28 21.53
N ARG A 196 -6.17 1.21 20.19
CA ARG A 196 -7.22 1.74 19.33
C ARG A 196 -8.53 0.97 19.50
N ARG A 197 -8.50 -0.36 19.60
CA ARG A 197 -9.71 -1.18 19.88
C ARG A 197 -10.37 -0.82 21.21
N ARG A 198 -9.57 -0.40 22.20
CA ARG A 198 -10.03 0.09 23.50
C ARG A 198 -10.45 1.57 23.50
N ASN A 199 -10.44 2.24 22.35
CA ASN A 199 -10.75 3.67 22.21
C ASN A 199 -9.84 4.58 23.06
N ILE A 200 -8.56 4.22 23.22
CA ILE A 200 -7.57 5.15 23.78
C ILE A 200 -7.44 6.35 22.84
N ALA A 201 -7.45 7.56 23.41
CA ALA A 201 -7.44 8.80 22.65
C ALA A 201 -6.20 8.95 21.76
N GLU A 202 -6.40 9.43 20.54
CA GLU A 202 -5.33 9.86 19.65
C GLU A 202 -4.59 11.09 20.25
N PRO A 203 -3.28 11.26 20.02
CA PRO A 203 -2.47 10.58 19.01
C PRO A 203 -1.67 9.37 19.51
N GLU A 204 -1.84 8.89 20.75
CA GLU A 204 -0.92 7.87 21.32
C GLU A 204 -0.91 6.53 20.59
N PRO A 205 -2.07 5.92 20.22
CA PRO A 205 -2.07 4.70 19.41
C PRO A 205 -1.34 4.91 18.07
N SER A 206 -1.60 6.03 17.39
CA SER A 206 -0.95 6.36 16.12
C SER A 206 0.54 6.65 16.23
N ALA A 207 0.98 7.35 17.28
CA ALA A 207 2.39 7.57 17.55
C ALA A 207 3.13 6.24 17.75
N LEU A 208 2.53 5.29 18.47
CA LEU A 208 3.12 3.97 18.68
C LEU A 208 3.15 3.15 17.37
N ALA A 209 2.09 3.22 16.55
CA ALA A 209 2.07 2.57 15.25
C ALA A 209 3.12 3.14 14.28
N HIS A 210 3.32 4.46 14.24
CA HIS A 210 4.39 5.09 13.45
C HIS A 210 5.76 4.57 13.85
N LYS A 211 6.04 4.50 15.16
CA LYS A 211 7.28 3.94 15.69
C LYS A 211 7.48 2.49 15.24
N ALA A 212 6.44 1.66 15.37
CA ALA A 212 6.46 0.26 14.99
C ALA A 212 6.70 0.05 13.49
N LEU A 213 5.83 0.64 12.66
CA LEU A 213 5.84 0.46 11.21
C LEU A 213 7.11 1.04 10.58
N GLN A 214 7.64 2.14 11.11
CA GLN A 214 8.92 2.65 10.61
C GLN A 214 10.10 1.75 10.97
N ALA A 215 10.13 1.17 12.17
CA ALA A 215 11.15 0.18 12.52
C ALA A 215 11.05 -1.07 11.64
N MET A 216 9.83 -1.55 11.37
CA MET A 216 9.59 -2.67 10.44
C MET A 216 10.05 -2.32 9.01
N LEU A 217 9.72 -1.11 8.52
CA LEU A 217 10.10 -0.65 7.19
C LEU A 217 11.63 -0.49 7.06
N ALA A 218 12.30 0.03 8.08
CA ALA A 218 13.76 0.17 8.10
C ALA A 218 14.44 -1.20 7.96
N ALA A 219 13.94 -2.22 8.68
CA ALA A 219 14.46 -3.59 8.64
C ALA A 219 14.11 -4.38 7.36
N ALA A 220 13.04 -4.01 6.65
CA ALA A 220 12.60 -4.71 5.45
C ALA A 220 13.53 -4.46 4.25
N SER A 221 14.10 -5.51 3.66
CA SER A 221 14.96 -5.44 2.46
C SER A 221 14.43 -6.22 1.26
N LYS A 222 13.37 -7.02 1.44
CA LYS A 222 12.80 -7.90 0.41
C LYS A 222 11.42 -7.42 -0.03
N SER A 223 11.06 -7.71 -1.29
CA SER A 223 9.76 -7.36 -1.87
C SER A 223 8.58 -7.89 -1.04
N ASP A 224 8.63 -9.16 -0.63
CA ASP A 224 7.52 -9.78 0.14
C ASP A 224 7.32 -9.13 1.51
N SER A 225 8.41 -8.76 2.20
CA SER A 225 8.33 -8.06 3.48
C SER A 225 7.69 -6.68 3.32
N LEU A 226 8.02 -5.95 2.26
CA LEU A 226 7.43 -4.64 1.97
C LEU A 226 5.95 -4.75 1.58
N LYS A 227 5.59 -5.74 0.77
CA LYS A 227 4.20 -6.07 0.43
C LYS A 227 3.37 -6.46 1.66
N ALA A 228 3.98 -7.03 2.70
CA ALA A 228 3.29 -7.33 3.96
C ALA A 228 3.11 -6.08 4.85
N ILE A 229 4.02 -5.09 4.77
CA ILE A 229 3.97 -3.88 5.61
C ILE A 229 2.94 -2.87 5.09
N ILE A 230 2.82 -2.69 3.76
CA ILE A 230 1.92 -1.68 3.17
C ILE A 230 0.45 -1.87 3.65
N PRO A 231 -0.14 -3.08 3.63
CA PRO A 231 -1.49 -3.30 4.14
C PRO A 231 -1.64 -3.00 5.65
N LEU A 232 -0.57 -3.17 6.43
CA LEU A 232 -0.59 -2.79 7.86
C LEU A 232 -0.66 -1.28 8.04
N ILE A 233 0.10 -0.53 7.20
CA ILE A 233 0.03 0.93 7.16
C ILE A 233 -1.38 1.36 6.76
N GLU A 234 -1.94 0.79 5.70
CA GLU A 234 -3.29 1.15 5.20
C GLU A 234 -4.40 0.78 6.18
N ARG A 235 -4.30 -0.37 6.86
CA ARG A 235 -5.25 -0.74 7.91
C ARG A 235 -5.24 0.26 9.06
N PHE A 236 -4.06 0.76 9.43
CA PHE A 236 -3.92 1.69 10.55
C PHE A 236 -4.17 3.16 10.13
N PHE A 237 -3.87 3.51 8.88
CA PHE A 237 -4.00 4.85 8.31
C PHE A 237 -4.71 4.77 6.94
N PRO A 238 -6.04 4.55 6.91
CA PRO A 238 -6.79 4.23 5.68
C PRO A 238 -6.74 5.33 4.61
N GLU A 239 -6.57 6.58 5.02
CA GLU A 239 -6.49 7.71 4.09
C GLU A 239 -5.07 7.99 3.57
N ALA A 240 -4.03 7.33 4.11
CA ALA A 240 -2.64 7.64 3.75
C ALA A 240 -2.32 7.42 2.25
N ALA A 241 -2.95 6.43 1.62
CA ALA A 241 -2.78 6.15 0.20
C ALA A 241 -3.49 7.18 -0.70
N LYS A 242 -4.64 7.70 -0.25
CA LYS A 242 -5.55 8.54 -1.05
C LYS A 242 -5.30 10.04 -0.86
N ASP A 243 -4.86 10.45 0.33
CA ASP A 243 -4.63 11.84 0.67
C ASP A 243 -3.28 12.35 0.12
N GLN A 244 -3.23 12.53 -1.20
CA GLN A 244 -2.07 13.07 -1.90
C GLN A 244 -1.80 14.53 -1.51
N THR A 245 -2.84 15.30 -1.20
CA THR A 245 -2.74 16.70 -0.79
C THR A 245 -1.91 16.85 0.49
N SER A 246 -2.07 15.94 1.45
CA SER A 246 -1.24 15.91 2.66
C SER A 246 0.25 15.68 2.37
N GLY A 247 0.60 15.05 1.24
CA GLY A 247 1.99 14.88 0.81
C GLY A 247 2.67 16.16 0.33
N GLN A 248 1.89 17.19 -0.01
CA GLN A 248 2.39 18.50 -0.42
C GLN A 248 2.68 19.43 0.78
N ILE A 249 2.25 19.04 1.98
CA ILE A 249 2.52 19.80 3.21
C ILE A 249 4.02 19.69 3.52
N GLY A 250 4.71 20.83 3.46
CA GLY A 250 6.13 20.92 3.80
C GLY A 250 6.37 20.54 5.26
N LEU A 251 7.00 19.38 5.50
CA LEU A 251 7.25 18.88 6.86
C LEU A 251 8.28 19.70 7.64
N GLY A 252 9.14 20.49 6.99
CA GLY A 252 10.13 21.34 7.65
C GLY A 252 10.90 20.62 8.75
N ARG A 253 10.89 21.19 9.97
CA ARG A 253 11.53 20.59 11.16
C ARG A 253 11.03 19.18 11.52
N TRP A 254 9.79 18.84 11.16
CA TRP A 254 9.21 17.53 11.46
C TRP A 254 9.89 16.42 10.67
N ASN A 255 10.52 16.72 9.53
CA ASN A 255 11.20 15.72 8.74
C ASN A 255 12.36 15.08 9.51
N GLN A 256 13.22 15.91 10.11
CA GLN A 256 14.36 15.47 10.91
C GLN A 256 13.89 14.83 12.23
N ALA A 257 12.94 15.45 12.93
CA ALA A 257 12.39 14.91 14.18
C ALA A 257 11.81 13.50 13.97
N TYR A 258 11.03 13.31 12.91
CA TYR A 258 10.42 12.02 12.59
C TYR A 258 11.44 10.96 12.19
N THR A 259 12.53 11.34 11.53
CA THR A 259 13.61 10.41 11.20
C THR A 259 14.33 9.88 12.46
N ASN A 260 14.46 10.72 13.49
CA ASN A 260 15.14 10.36 14.74
C ASN A 260 14.24 9.57 15.71
N ASP A 261 13.00 10.02 15.92
CA ASP A 261 12.02 9.34 16.75
C ASP A 261 10.61 9.52 16.14
N PRO A 262 10.16 8.57 15.28
CA PRO A 262 8.88 8.66 14.59
C PRO A 262 7.70 8.83 15.55
N GLY A 263 7.72 8.15 16.71
CA GLY A 263 6.63 8.19 17.67
C GLY A 263 6.57 9.52 18.42
N ALA A 264 7.71 10.01 18.90
CA ALA A 264 7.76 11.31 19.58
C ALA A 264 7.41 12.47 18.63
N ALA A 265 7.92 12.43 17.39
CA ALA A 265 7.60 13.44 16.39
C ALA A 265 6.11 13.45 16.04
N TYR A 266 5.50 12.29 15.85
CA TYR A 266 4.07 12.18 15.54
C TYR A 266 3.18 12.72 16.66
N ARG A 267 3.52 12.39 17.91
CA ARG A 267 2.79 12.87 19.10
C ARG A 267 2.80 14.40 19.20
N ALA A 268 3.96 15.01 18.98
CA ALA A 268 4.13 16.46 19.07
C ALA A 268 3.58 17.21 17.85
N ALA A 269 3.40 16.54 16.71
CA ALA A 269 2.94 17.14 15.48
C ALA A 269 1.46 17.61 15.58
N PRO A 270 1.12 18.79 15.02
CA PRO A 270 -0.26 19.21 14.80
C PRO A 270 -1.05 18.26 13.88
N ALA A 271 -2.38 18.38 13.87
CA ALA A 271 -3.25 17.40 13.20
C ALA A 271 -3.04 17.30 11.67
N ASP A 272 -2.81 18.43 11.00
CA ASP A 272 -2.46 18.52 9.58
C ASP A 272 -1.09 17.88 9.28
N VAL A 273 -0.09 18.17 10.11
CA VAL A 273 1.24 17.55 10.01
C VAL A 273 1.17 16.04 10.24
N ARG A 274 0.32 15.56 11.15
CA ARG A 274 0.11 14.12 11.35
C ARG A 274 -0.43 13.41 10.10
N LYS A 275 -1.34 14.04 9.35
CA LYS A 275 -1.79 13.49 8.06
C LYS A 275 -0.65 13.42 7.05
N ALA A 276 0.18 14.47 6.99
CA ALA A 276 1.38 14.48 6.15
C ALA A 276 2.38 13.38 6.54
N LEU A 277 2.55 13.10 7.85
CA LEU A 277 3.38 12.00 8.34
C LEU A 277 2.79 10.62 8.00
N ASN A 278 1.46 10.44 8.11
CA ASN A 278 0.77 9.22 7.68
C ASN A 278 1.07 8.94 6.19
N ARG A 279 0.85 9.96 5.35
CA ARG A 279 1.11 9.92 3.90
C ARG A 279 2.57 9.60 3.61
N ARG A 280 3.49 10.27 4.29
CA ARG A 280 4.93 10.02 4.16
C ARG A 280 5.29 8.56 4.47
N LEU A 281 4.81 8.01 5.58
CA LEU A 281 5.11 6.62 5.96
C LEU A 281 4.65 5.63 4.90
N TRP A 282 3.41 5.79 4.39
CA TRP A 282 2.90 4.98 3.29
C TRP A 282 3.76 5.15 2.03
N ALA A 283 4.06 6.39 1.66
CA ALA A 283 4.87 6.70 0.52
C ALA A 283 6.27 6.07 0.65
N ASP A 284 6.92 6.17 1.82
CA ASP A 284 8.26 5.59 2.09
C ASP A 284 8.24 4.07 1.85
N ALA A 285 7.17 3.38 2.28
CA ALA A 285 7.00 1.95 2.06
C ALA A 285 6.81 1.59 0.58
N VAL A 286 5.95 2.33 -0.13
CA VAL A 286 5.71 2.10 -1.56
C VAL A 286 6.96 2.41 -2.39
N ALA A 287 7.64 3.52 -2.14
CA ALA A 287 8.88 3.86 -2.85
C ALA A 287 9.94 2.77 -2.68
N LYS A 288 10.15 2.30 -1.45
CA LYS A 288 11.10 1.23 -1.18
C LYS A 288 10.71 -0.08 -1.88
N LEU A 289 9.41 -0.39 -1.97
CA LEU A 289 8.92 -1.54 -2.73
C LEU A 289 9.24 -1.40 -4.22
N LEU A 290 8.93 -0.25 -4.83
CA LEU A 290 9.18 -0.01 -6.25
C LEU A 290 10.68 -0.07 -6.58
N GLU A 291 11.54 0.47 -5.71
CA GLU A 291 13.00 0.40 -5.87
C GLU A 291 13.51 -1.05 -5.83
N VAL A 292 13.04 -1.85 -4.87
CA VAL A 292 13.41 -3.28 -4.80
C VAL A 292 12.90 -4.06 -6.01
N GLN A 293 11.70 -3.75 -6.50
CA GLN A 293 11.14 -4.40 -7.70
C GLN A 293 11.93 -4.02 -8.96
N ALA A 294 12.27 -2.73 -9.12
CA ALA A 294 13.05 -2.26 -10.27
C ALA A 294 14.46 -2.87 -10.29
N ALA A 295 15.06 -3.11 -9.13
CA ALA A 295 16.36 -3.77 -9.04
C ALA A 295 16.32 -5.27 -9.40
N LEU A 296 15.17 -5.94 -9.25
CA LEU A 296 14.98 -7.37 -9.55
C LEU A 296 14.58 -7.63 -10.99
N ASP A 297 13.73 -6.78 -11.56
CA ASP A 297 13.28 -6.86 -12.95
C ASP A 297 13.41 -5.51 -13.65
N PRO A 298 14.55 -5.22 -14.29
CA PRO A 298 14.76 -3.96 -15.01
C PRO A 298 13.80 -3.75 -16.17
N ARG A 299 13.18 -4.82 -16.72
CA ARG A 299 12.19 -4.68 -17.81
C ARG A 299 10.91 -4.01 -17.31
N SER A 300 10.59 -4.19 -16.04
CA SER A 300 9.44 -3.56 -15.39
C SER A 300 9.67 -2.09 -15.01
N ALA A 301 10.88 -1.55 -15.17
CA ALA A 301 11.22 -0.21 -14.67
C ALA A 301 10.36 0.92 -15.27
N ILE A 302 9.93 0.81 -16.53
CA ILE A 302 9.02 1.78 -17.16
C ILE A 302 7.64 1.75 -16.50
N GLU A 303 7.12 0.56 -16.24
CA GLU A 303 5.82 0.37 -15.57
C GLU A 303 5.89 0.86 -14.11
N LEU A 304 6.97 0.52 -13.40
CA LEU A 304 7.20 0.95 -12.03
C LEU A 304 7.38 2.47 -11.91
N ALA A 305 8.04 3.12 -12.87
CA ALA A 305 8.17 4.56 -12.91
C ALA A 305 6.83 5.26 -13.17
N SER A 306 6.01 4.74 -14.10
CA SER A 306 4.66 5.25 -14.35
C SER A 306 3.76 5.09 -13.12
N ARG A 307 3.92 3.96 -12.41
CA ARG A 307 3.25 3.73 -11.13
C ARG A 307 3.72 4.72 -10.05
N ALA A 308 5.01 5.03 -9.97
CA ALA A 308 5.54 6.05 -9.07
C ALA A 308 4.98 7.45 -9.37
N GLU A 309 4.90 7.85 -10.64
CA GLU A 309 4.29 9.13 -11.04
C GLU A 309 2.82 9.24 -10.57
N THR A 310 2.08 8.13 -10.64
CA THR A 310 0.66 8.08 -10.28
C THR A 310 0.41 7.99 -8.77
N GLU A 311 1.12 7.08 -8.10
CA GLU A 311 0.91 6.77 -6.69
C GLU A 311 1.66 7.73 -5.76
N LEU A 312 2.77 8.32 -6.22
CA LEU A 312 3.69 9.13 -5.41
C LEU A 312 4.02 10.47 -6.10
N PRO A 313 3.01 11.31 -6.43
CA PRO A 313 3.24 12.62 -7.04
C PRO A 313 4.06 13.56 -6.14
N ASP A 314 4.08 13.30 -4.82
CA ASP A 314 4.91 13.98 -3.82
C ASP A 314 6.40 13.59 -3.88
N ARG A 315 6.78 12.63 -4.74
CA ARG A 315 8.18 12.21 -4.97
C ARG A 315 8.54 12.18 -6.46
N PRO A 316 8.59 13.36 -7.11
CA PRO A 316 8.79 13.43 -8.56
C PRO A 316 10.12 12.81 -9.04
N GLN A 317 11.15 12.80 -8.20
CA GLN A 317 12.47 12.25 -8.55
C GLN A 317 12.50 10.72 -8.56
N LEU A 318 11.53 10.04 -7.93
CA LEU A 318 11.54 8.58 -7.81
C LEU A 318 11.34 7.92 -9.18
N ALA A 319 10.40 8.41 -9.99
CA ALA A 319 10.15 7.86 -11.32
C ALA A 319 11.42 7.91 -12.19
N THR A 320 12.11 9.06 -12.20
CA THR A 320 13.40 9.21 -12.90
C THR A 320 14.47 8.26 -12.36
N LYS A 321 14.58 8.09 -11.04
CA LYS A 321 15.53 7.16 -10.42
C LYS A 321 15.26 5.71 -10.82
N LEU A 322 13.99 5.29 -10.80
CA LEU A 322 13.58 3.93 -11.20
C LEU A 322 13.88 3.68 -12.67
N LEU A 323 13.57 4.65 -13.55
CA LEU A 323 13.91 4.58 -14.98
C LEU A 323 15.43 4.42 -15.17
N ASN A 324 16.24 5.31 -14.58
CA ASN A 324 17.69 5.25 -14.72
C ASN A 324 18.24 3.89 -14.25
N THR A 325 17.77 3.38 -13.11
CA THR A 325 18.19 2.08 -12.58
C THR A 325 17.87 0.93 -13.55
N GLY A 326 16.64 0.89 -14.07
CA GLY A 326 16.25 -0.14 -15.02
C GLY A 326 16.99 -0.04 -16.35
N LEU A 327 17.25 1.18 -16.81
CA LEU A 327 17.96 1.44 -18.06
C LEU A 327 19.44 1.09 -17.97
N ASP A 328 20.10 1.36 -16.84
CA ASP A 328 21.50 0.97 -16.60
C ASP A 328 21.65 -0.55 -16.58
N GLN A 329 20.71 -1.26 -15.96
CA GLN A 329 20.68 -2.73 -16.00
C GLN A 329 20.31 -3.28 -17.40
N ALA A 330 19.41 -2.62 -18.13
CA ALA A 330 19.07 -2.99 -19.50
C ALA A 330 20.28 -2.82 -20.43
N ARG A 331 21.10 -1.78 -20.24
CA ARG A 331 22.37 -1.57 -20.95
C ARG A 331 23.35 -2.74 -20.74
N GLN A 332 23.45 -3.25 -19.51
CA GLN A 332 24.31 -4.40 -19.20
C GLN A 332 23.84 -5.70 -19.87
N ASN A 333 22.53 -5.84 -20.11
CA ASN A 333 21.91 -7.05 -20.69
C ASN A 333 21.36 -6.84 -22.11
N LEU A 334 21.86 -5.83 -22.83
CA LEU A 334 21.37 -5.39 -24.15
C LEU A 334 21.15 -6.54 -25.13
N GLY A 335 22.09 -7.47 -25.22
CA GLY A 335 21.99 -8.59 -26.14
C GLY A 335 20.84 -9.56 -25.87
N SER A 336 20.23 -9.55 -24.69
CA SER A 336 19.08 -10.41 -24.35
C SER A 336 17.73 -9.76 -24.63
N LEU A 337 17.73 -8.47 -24.97
CA LEU A 337 16.52 -7.68 -25.17
C LEU A 337 15.93 -7.92 -26.56
N ARG A 338 14.60 -7.96 -26.62
CA ARG A 338 13.82 -8.03 -27.85
C ARG A 338 13.65 -6.63 -28.45
N LEU A 339 13.41 -6.54 -29.76
CA LEU A 339 13.20 -5.27 -30.45
C LEU A 339 12.11 -4.39 -29.81
N ALA A 340 10.99 -5.00 -29.40
CA ALA A 340 9.90 -4.27 -28.73
C ALA A 340 10.34 -3.64 -27.40
N GLU A 341 11.17 -4.36 -26.63
CA GLU A 341 11.72 -3.88 -25.36
C GLU A 341 12.70 -2.73 -25.60
N VAL A 342 13.59 -2.85 -26.60
CA VAL A 342 14.53 -1.80 -26.98
C VAL A 342 13.80 -0.53 -27.43
N ARG A 343 12.76 -0.67 -28.26
CA ARG A 343 11.93 0.46 -28.68
C ARG A 343 11.26 1.16 -27.50
N ALA A 344 10.71 0.40 -26.55
CA ALA A 344 10.10 0.97 -25.35
C ALA A 344 11.13 1.74 -24.50
N LEU A 345 12.34 1.21 -24.33
CA LEU A 345 13.43 1.88 -23.61
C LEU A 345 13.93 3.13 -24.35
N ALA A 346 14.10 3.06 -25.66
CA ALA A 346 14.49 4.21 -26.49
C ALA A 346 13.42 5.31 -26.47
N GLN A 347 12.14 4.95 -26.42
CA GLN A 347 11.04 5.90 -26.22
C GLN A 347 11.10 6.51 -24.82
N ALA A 348 11.34 5.72 -23.77
CA ALA A 348 11.48 6.23 -22.40
C ALA A 348 12.64 7.25 -22.28
N TYR A 349 13.80 6.99 -22.91
CA TYR A 349 14.90 7.96 -22.99
C TYR A 349 14.47 9.28 -23.63
N ARG A 350 13.83 9.22 -24.80
CA ARG A 350 13.38 10.41 -25.55
C ARG A 350 12.31 11.20 -24.80
N GLU A 351 11.29 10.52 -24.31
CA GLU A 351 10.06 11.16 -23.85
C GLU A 351 10.07 11.45 -22.36
N LYS A 352 10.53 10.50 -21.53
CA LYS A 352 10.51 10.62 -20.06
C LYS A 352 11.76 11.27 -19.51
N LEU A 353 12.94 10.85 -20.00
CA LEU A 353 14.23 11.40 -19.55
C LEU A 353 14.71 12.61 -20.35
N LYS A 354 14.06 12.91 -21.48
CA LYS A 354 14.43 14.00 -22.39
C LYS A 354 15.88 13.89 -22.90
N ASP A 355 16.35 12.66 -23.08
CA ASP A 355 17.69 12.34 -23.58
C ASP A 355 17.61 11.55 -24.90
N PRO A 356 17.44 12.24 -26.05
CA PRO A 356 17.39 11.58 -27.35
C PRO A 356 18.74 10.98 -27.78
N GLN A 357 19.86 11.47 -27.24
CA GLN A 357 21.18 10.93 -27.60
C GLN A 357 21.39 9.55 -26.97
N ALA A 358 21.03 9.39 -25.70
CA ALA A 358 21.09 8.09 -25.03
C ALA A 358 20.17 7.04 -25.70
N ALA A 359 19.04 7.45 -26.27
CA ALA A 359 18.18 6.58 -27.07
C ALA A 359 18.89 6.08 -28.34
N LEU A 360 19.52 6.98 -29.09
CA LEU A 360 20.26 6.63 -30.29
C LEU A 360 21.46 5.72 -29.99
N GLU A 361 22.17 5.97 -28.88
CA GLU A 361 23.26 5.10 -28.43
C GLU A 361 22.77 3.71 -28.04
N LEU A 362 21.60 3.61 -27.40
CA LEU A 362 20.97 2.33 -27.07
C LEU A 362 20.67 1.53 -28.35
N ASP A 363 20.02 2.16 -29.33
CA ASP A 363 19.66 1.54 -30.60
C ASP A 363 20.93 1.10 -31.37
N ARG A 364 21.96 1.95 -31.43
CA ARG A 364 23.26 1.62 -32.03
C ARG A 364 23.93 0.41 -31.39
N ASN A 365 24.02 0.41 -30.06
CA ASN A 365 24.69 -0.67 -29.33
C ASN A 365 23.94 -1.99 -29.47
N TRP A 366 22.61 -1.96 -29.42
CA TRP A 366 21.79 -3.15 -29.62
C TRP A 366 21.93 -3.71 -31.04
N LEU A 367 21.82 -2.86 -32.07
CA LEU A 367 21.96 -3.27 -33.47
C LEU A 367 23.35 -3.84 -33.77
N LYS A 368 24.40 -3.25 -33.18
CA LYS A 368 25.76 -3.80 -33.27
C LYS A 368 25.83 -5.22 -32.70
N ILE A 369 25.26 -5.48 -31.53
CA ILE A 369 25.22 -6.82 -30.93
C ILE A 369 24.44 -7.80 -31.82
N GLN A 370 23.33 -7.39 -32.44
CA GLN A 370 22.61 -8.25 -33.38
C GLN A 370 23.42 -8.54 -34.63
N ARG A 371 24.13 -7.54 -35.17
CA ARG A 371 25.03 -7.69 -36.32
C ARG A 371 26.13 -8.70 -36.04
N ASP A 372 26.74 -8.64 -34.86
CA ASP A 372 27.84 -9.51 -34.46
C ASP A 372 27.39 -10.97 -34.23
N ARG A 373 26.07 -11.22 -34.16
CA ARG A 373 25.48 -12.57 -34.04
C ARG A 373 25.03 -13.19 -35.35
N LEU A 374 25.09 -12.44 -36.46
CA LEU A 374 24.71 -12.95 -37.77
C LEU A 374 25.64 -14.08 -38.22
N SER A 375 25.06 -15.17 -38.70
CA SER A 375 25.83 -16.26 -39.31
C SER A 375 26.55 -15.79 -40.57
N GLU A 376 27.67 -16.42 -40.90
CA GLU A 376 28.38 -16.18 -42.16
C GLU A 376 27.64 -16.78 -43.37
N THR A 377 26.74 -17.73 -43.13
CA THR A 377 26.01 -18.47 -44.17
C THR A 377 24.54 -18.04 -44.32
N ASP A 378 24.08 -17.07 -43.52
CA ASP A 378 22.68 -16.61 -43.52
C ASP A 378 22.52 -15.34 -44.36
N ALA A 379 21.72 -15.42 -45.43
CA ALA A 379 21.41 -14.30 -46.32
C ALA A 379 20.17 -13.51 -45.87
N GLU A 380 19.26 -14.09 -45.07
CA GLU A 380 18.02 -13.45 -44.64
C GLU A 380 18.23 -12.52 -43.43
N GLY A 381 19.05 -12.95 -42.46
CA GLY A 381 19.38 -12.18 -41.27
C GLY A 381 19.92 -10.76 -41.55
N PRO A 382 20.88 -10.57 -42.47
CA PRO A 382 21.36 -9.25 -42.83
C PRO A 382 20.28 -8.37 -43.51
N VAL A 383 19.34 -8.95 -44.26
CA VAL A 383 18.22 -8.19 -44.88
C VAL A 383 17.30 -7.63 -43.80
N ALA A 384 16.90 -8.46 -42.83
CA ALA A 384 16.06 -8.02 -41.72
C ALA A 384 16.79 -6.95 -40.87
N LEU A 385 18.08 -7.11 -40.63
CA LEU A 385 18.87 -6.14 -39.87
C LEU A 385 19.08 -4.81 -40.62
N ALA A 386 19.26 -4.84 -41.95
CA ALA A 386 19.38 -3.63 -42.77
C ALA A 386 18.14 -2.73 -42.66
N ALA A 387 16.94 -3.33 -42.66
CA ALA A 387 15.71 -2.59 -42.44
C ALA A 387 15.65 -1.92 -41.05
N LEU A 388 16.23 -2.54 -40.02
CA LEU A 388 16.27 -1.97 -38.66
C LEU A 388 17.29 -0.84 -38.52
N TYR A 389 18.43 -0.90 -39.21
CA TYR A 389 19.39 0.22 -39.27
C TYR A 389 18.78 1.47 -39.90
N GLU A 390 17.99 1.31 -40.95
CA GLU A 390 17.21 2.40 -41.54
C GLU A 390 16.14 2.91 -40.58
N ASP A 391 15.29 2.02 -40.05
CA ASP A 391 14.16 2.38 -39.21
C ASP A 391 14.58 3.11 -37.93
N LEU A 392 15.57 2.57 -37.20
CA LEU A 392 15.96 3.09 -35.89
C LEU A 392 17.02 4.20 -35.97
N LEU A 393 17.97 4.11 -36.92
CA LEU A 393 19.11 5.02 -36.98
C LEU A 393 19.15 5.90 -38.24
N GLN A 394 18.30 5.63 -39.23
CA GLN A 394 18.35 6.26 -40.55
C GLN A 394 19.73 6.11 -41.22
N ASP A 395 20.43 5.00 -40.91
CA ASP A 395 21.79 4.73 -41.38
C ASP A 395 21.77 3.90 -42.67
N ARG A 396 21.63 4.63 -43.79
CA ARG A 396 21.61 4.04 -45.14
C ARG A 396 22.89 3.32 -45.53
N GLY A 397 24.04 3.77 -44.99
CA GLY A 397 25.33 3.19 -45.29
C GLY A 397 25.45 1.78 -44.70
N ALA A 398 25.19 1.66 -43.39
CA ALA A 398 25.22 0.37 -42.72
C ALA A 398 24.17 -0.61 -43.27
N ALA A 399 22.98 -0.11 -43.62
CA ALA A 399 21.94 -0.93 -44.25
C ALA A 399 22.39 -1.50 -45.60
N ARG A 400 23.03 -0.67 -46.44
CA ARG A 400 23.60 -1.12 -47.71
C ARG A 400 24.69 -2.17 -47.53
N GLU A 401 25.62 -1.98 -46.61
CA GLU A 401 26.69 -2.95 -46.34
C GLU A 401 26.13 -4.34 -45.96
N LEU A 402 25.05 -4.37 -45.17
CA LEU A 402 24.36 -5.59 -44.79
C LEU A 402 23.66 -6.27 -45.99
N LEU A 403 23.02 -5.48 -46.86
CA LEU A 403 22.42 -6.01 -48.09
C LEU A 403 23.45 -6.51 -49.10
N GLU A 404 24.60 -5.84 -49.23
CA GLU A 404 25.72 -6.31 -50.04
C GLU A 404 26.31 -7.62 -49.49
N ARG A 405 26.38 -7.77 -48.17
CA ARG A 405 26.75 -9.04 -47.53
C ARG A 405 25.74 -10.15 -47.85
N ALA A 406 24.44 -9.89 -47.71
CA ALA A 406 23.41 -10.86 -48.07
C ALA A 406 23.48 -11.28 -49.54
N TRP A 407 23.70 -10.31 -50.45
CA TRP A 407 23.82 -10.57 -51.88
C TRP A 407 25.05 -11.41 -52.24
N LYS A 408 26.15 -11.27 -51.49
CA LYS A 408 27.33 -12.14 -51.68
C LYS A 408 27.08 -13.59 -51.26
N ILE A 409 26.24 -13.80 -50.25
CA ILE A 409 25.87 -15.13 -49.75
C ILE A 409 24.87 -15.78 -50.71
N ASP A 410 23.84 -15.06 -51.15
CA ASP A 410 22.86 -15.51 -52.15
C ASP A 410 22.59 -14.44 -53.23
N PRO A 411 23.36 -14.44 -54.34
CA PRO A 411 23.19 -13.51 -55.46
C PRO A 411 21.91 -13.74 -56.29
N GLY A 412 21.11 -14.76 -55.97
CA GLY A 412 19.85 -15.08 -56.64
C GLY A 412 18.61 -14.72 -55.83
N SER A 413 18.77 -14.34 -54.56
CA SER A 413 17.64 -14.12 -53.66
C SER A 413 16.76 -12.97 -54.13
N LYS A 414 15.48 -13.28 -54.34
CA LYS A 414 14.45 -12.28 -54.68
C LYS A 414 14.24 -11.29 -53.55
N GLU A 415 14.35 -11.76 -52.31
CA GLU A 415 14.13 -10.96 -51.09
C GLU A 415 15.24 -9.92 -50.92
N VAL A 416 16.50 -10.29 -51.13
CA VAL A 416 17.63 -9.34 -51.12
C VAL A 416 17.48 -8.30 -52.23
N ALA A 417 17.10 -8.74 -53.43
CA ALA A 417 16.88 -7.86 -54.56
C ALA A 417 15.68 -6.91 -54.37
N GLU A 418 14.64 -7.34 -53.65
CA GLU A 418 13.51 -6.51 -53.25
C GLU A 418 13.91 -5.50 -52.17
N ALA A 419 14.68 -5.92 -51.16
CA ALA A 419 15.16 -5.02 -50.12
C ALA A 419 16.02 -3.87 -50.68
N PHE A 420 16.92 -4.15 -51.63
CA PHE A 420 17.65 -3.11 -52.36
C PHE A 420 16.71 -2.15 -53.10
N ARG A 421 15.69 -2.67 -53.79
CA ARG A 421 14.70 -1.86 -54.52
C ARG A 421 13.87 -0.98 -53.57
N THR A 422 13.42 -1.51 -52.44
CA THR A 422 12.68 -0.75 -51.41
C THR A 422 13.52 0.38 -50.83
N GLN A 423 14.85 0.22 -50.78
CA GLN A 423 15.80 1.26 -50.36
C GLN A 423 16.22 2.20 -51.49
N GLY A 424 15.65 2.09 -52.69
CA GLY A 424 15.91 3.00 -53.81
C GLY A 424 17.13 2.65 -54.66
N TYR A 425 17.69 1.45 -54.51
CA TYR A 425 18.78 0.97 -55.35
C TYR A 425 18.24 0.25 -56.59
N ARG A 426 18.90 0.43 -57.72
CA ARG A 426 18.63 -0.29 -58.97
C ARG A 426 19.84 -1.11 -59.39
N ARG A 427 19.60 -2.27 -59.99
CA ARG A 427 20.67 -3.10 -60.53
C ARG A 427 21.11 -2.55 -61.88
N VAL A 428 22.38 -2.18 -62.00
CA VAL A 428 23.03 -1.83 -63.26
C VAL A 428 24.17 -2.82 -63.47
N LYS A 429 24.03 -3.67 -64.50
CA LYS A 429 24.88 -4.86 -64.71
C LYS A 429 24.81 -5.80 -63.49
N ASP A 430 25.94 -6.01 -62.80
CA ASP A 430 26.04 -6.85 -61.59
C ASP A 430 26.23 -6.05 -60.29
N GLN A 431 26.00 -4.73 -60.34
CA GLN A 431 26.13 -3.88 -59.15
C GLN A 431 24.80 -3.17 -58.84
N TRP A 432 24.51 -3.06 -57.55
CA TRP A 432 23.42 -2.26 -57.03
C TRP A 432 23.89 -0.81 -56.87
N VAL A 433 23.27 0.11 -57.61
CA VAL A 433 23.60 1.55 -57.60
C VAL A 433 22.39 2.35 -57.13
N ASP A 434 22.64 3.44 -56.40
CA ASP A 434 21.59 4.34 -55.94
C ASP A 434 20.88 4.97 -57.15
N ALA A 435 19.57 4.75 -57.25
CA ALA A 435 18.79 5.25 -58.37
C ALA A 435 18.64 6.77 -58.36
N THR A 436 18.83 7.44 -57.21
CA THR A 436 18.71 8.90 -57.07
C THR A 436 20.00 9.65 -57.46
N ALA A 437 21.17 9.03 -57.26
CA ALA A 437 22.46 9.62 -57.65
C ALA A 437 22.69 9.56 -59.17
N ALA A 438 22.15 8.55 -59.85
CA ALA A 438 22.35 8.35 -61.29
C ALA A 438 21.59 9.34 -62.18
N THR A 439 20.59 10.05 -61.65
CA THR A 439 19.84 11.11 -62.36
C THR A 439 20.54 12.47 -62.31
N ALA A 440 21.49 12.69 -61.39
CA ALA A 440 22.18 13.98 -61.25
C ALA A 440 23.41 14.16 -62.16
N ALA A 441 23.91 13.07 -62.78
CA ALA A 441 25.17 13.08 -63.53
C ALA A 441 25.01 13.01 -65.06
N GLY A 442 23.81 13.16 -65.61
CA GLY A 442 23.56 12.90 -67.03
C GLY A 442 22.50 13.78 -67.67
N GLU A 443 22.71 15.09 -67.71
CA GLU A 443 21.98 15.97 -68.63
C GLU A 443 22.95 16.81 -69.47
N THR A 444 23.16 16.38 -70.71
CA THR A 444 23.50 17.26 -71.84
C THR A 444 22.82 16.73 -73.12
N SER A 445 21.90 17.56 -73.63
CA SER A 445 21.51 17.73 -75.04
C SER A 445 20.58 16.71 -75.74
N SER A 446 19.26 16.99 -75.67
CA SER A 446 18.24 17.19 -76.74
C SER A 446 18.12 16.28 -77.99
N PRO A 447 17.00 16.33 -78.77
CA PRO A 447 15.59 16.24 -78.39
C PRO A 447 14.78 15.28 -79.32
N GLY A 448 13.57 14.88 -78.89
CA GLY A 448 12.47 14.51 -79.79
C GLY A 448 12.24 13.01 -80.04
N THR A 449 11.33 12.41 -79.29
CA THR A 449 10.14 11.72 -79.82
C THR A 449 9.14 11.57 -78.66
N GLU A 450 7.87 11.88 -78.94
CA GLU A 450 6.74 11.83 -78.03
C GLU A 450 6.62 10.52 -77.24
N SER A 451 6.23 10.69 -75.98
CA SER A 451 5.88 9.66 -75.01
C SER A 451 4.86 8.64 -75.51
N PRO A 452 4.97 7.39 -75.03
CA PRO A 452 3.85 6.69 -74.44
C PRO A 452 3.89 6.94 -72.93
N ARG A 453 2.79 7.53 -72.44
CA ARG A 453 2.37 7.64 -71.05
C ARG A 453 2.77 6.38 -70.23
N PRO A 454 3.54 6.49 -69.13
CA PRO A 454 3.67 5.38 -68.20
C PRO A 454 2.35 5.21 -67.45
N GLU A 455 1.80 4.01 -67.59
CA GLU A 455 0.74 3.46 -66.76
C GLU A 455 1.09 3.47 -65.25
N PRO A 456 0.08 3.39 -64.38
CA PRO A 456 0.16 3.88 -63.01
C PRO A 456 1.10 3.04 -62.13
N SER A 457 1.89 3.79 -61.36
CA SER A 457 2.55 3.44 -60.10
C SER A 457 2.13 2.10 -59.48
N ALA A 458 3.13 1.25 -59.22
CA ALA A 458 3.01 0.05 -58.39
C ALA A 458 2.20 0.31 -57.09
N PRO A 459 1.38 -0.66 -56.63
CA PRO A 459 0.40 -0.42 -55.60
C PRO A 459 1.05 -0.04 -54.26
N ARG A 460 0.54 1.05 -53.68
CA ARG A 460 0.77 1.45 -52.28
C ARG A 460 0.57 0.21 -51.37
N GLY A 461 1.55 -0.08 -50.51
CA GLY A 461 1.48 -1.21 -49.58
C GLY A 461 0.22 -1.17 -48.69
N LEU A 462 -0.29 -2.35 -48.33
CA LEU A 462 -1.54 -2.51 -47.58
C LEU A 462 -1.39 -2.28 -46.06
N ARG A 463 -0.18 -2.10 -45.53
CA ARG A 463 0.09 -2.01 -44.08
C ARG A 463 -0.66 -0.82 -43.44
N GLY A 464 -1.36 -1.08 -42.33
CA GLY A 464 -2.14 -0.10 -41.58
C GLY A 464 -3.55 0.20 -42.11
N ARG A 465 -3.90 -0.35 -43.28
CA ARG A 465 -5.23 -0.17 -43.90
C ARG A 465 -6.33 -0.93 -43.17
N THR A 466 -7.55 -0.42 -43.24
CA THR A 466 -8.75 -1.11 -42.74
C THR A 466 -9.28 -2.13 -43.78
N PRO A 467 -10.16 -3.06 -43.38
CA PRO A 467 -10.78 -4.01 -44.31
C PRO A 467 -11.46 -3.38 -45.52
N ASP A 468 -12.13 -2.24 -45.33
CA ASP A 468 -12.82 -1.53 -46.42
C ASP A 468 -11.83 -0.92 -47.41
N GLU A 469 -10.74 -0.33 -46.91
CA GLU A 469 -9.67 0.21 -47.76
C GLU A 469 -8.96 -0.90 -48.55
N VAL A 470 -8.76 -2.07 -47.94
CA VAL A 470 -8.19 -3.24 -48.63
C VAL A 470 -9.15 -3.75 -49.70
N SER A 471 -10.44 -3.87 -49.41
CA SER A 471 -11.45 -4.28 -50.40
C SER A 471 -11.49 -3.33 -51.61
N GLN A 472 -11.45 -2.02 -51.36
CA GLN A 472 -11.42 -1.00 -52.41
C GLN A 472 -10.13 -1.06 -53.25
N LEU A 473 -8.98 -1.31 -52.61
CA LEU A 473 -7.68 -1.41 -53.30
C LEU A 473 -7.51 -2.71 -54.10
N MET A 474 -8.09 -3.81 -53.62
CA MET A 474 -7.98 -5.12 -54.27
C MET A 474 -8.95 -5.27 -55.44
N ALA A 475 -10.04 -4.50 -55.47
CA ALA A 475 -11.08 -4.55 -56.50
C ALA A 475 -11.66 -5.96 -56.74
N SER A 476 -11.51 -6.85 -55.76
CA SER A 476 -12.04 -8.21 -55.73
C SER A 476 -12.37 -8.61 -54.28
N GLU A 477 -13.33 -9.53 -54.12
CA GLU A 477 -13.58 -10.15 -52.81
C GLU A 477 -12.53 -11.23 -52.53
N PRO A 478 -12.14 -11.45 -51.26
CA PRO A 478 -11.23 -12.54 -50.92
C PRO A 478 -11.92 -13.90 -51.07
N GLU A 479 -11.19 -14.88 -51.61
CA GLU A 479 -11.66 -16.25 -51.77
C GLU A 479 -11.79 -17.00 -50.44
N GLY A 480 -11.18 -16.49 -49.36
CA GLY A 480 -11.35 -17.02 -48.02
C GLY A 480 -11.05 -16.00 -46.93
N LYS A 481 -11.82 -16.03 -45.85
CA LYS A 481 -11.57 -15.28 -44.62
C LYS A 481 -11.43 -16.26 -43.47
N VAL A 482 -10.36 -16.13 -42.69
CA VAL A 482 -10.07 -16.99 -41.53
C VAL A 482 -9.82 -16.10 -40.33
N ILE A 483 -10.52 -16.34 -39.22
CA ILE A 483 -10.30 -15.63 -37.96
C ILE A 483 -9.62 -16.60 -36.98
N SER A 484 -8.49 -16.19 -36.41
CA SER A 484 -7.73 -16.96 -35.43
C SER A 484 -7.48 -16.12 -34.18
N GLY A 485 -7.86 -16.65 -33.01
CA GLY A 485 -7.63 -16.00 -31.71
C GLY A 485 -6.58 -16.75 -30.89
N THR A 486 -5.54 -16.06 -30.42
CA THR A 486 -4.57 -16.62 -29.45
C THR A 486 -4.14 -15.56 -28.43
N LYS A 487 -4.11 -15.92 -27.13
CA LYS A 487 -3.62 -15.13 -25.99
C LYS A 487 -3.83 -13.60 -26.09
N GLY A 488 -5.08 -13.18 -26.23
CA GLY A 488 -5.47 -11.76 -26.15
C GLY A 488 -5.38 -10.97 -27.47
N GLN A 489 -5.03 -11.61 -28.58
CA GLN A 489 -5.05 -11.02 -29.92
C GLN A 489 -5.95 -11.83 -30.84
N VAL A 490 -6.71 -11.13 -31.69
CA VAL A 490 -7.51 -11.72 -32.76
C VAL A 490 -6.93 -11.27 -34.10
N ILE A 491 -6.54 -12.25 -34.92
CA ILE A 491 -6.04 -12.02 -36.28
C ILE A 491 -7.09 -12.50 -37.27
N GLU A 492 -7.47 -11.62 -38.18
CA GLU A 492 -8.31 -11.93 -39.32
C GLU A 492 -7.43 -11.99 -40.57
N GLN A 493 -7.48 -13.10 -41.30
CA GLN A 493 -6.68 -13.35 -42.49
C GLN A 493 -7.58 -13.43 -43.71
N TRP A 494 -7.30 -12.61 -44.71
CA TRP A 494 -7.95 -12.65 -46.02
C TRP A 494 -7.02 -13.27 -47.04
N ILE A 495 -7.58 -14.17 -47.87
CA ILE A 495 -6.86 -14.95 -48.86
C ILE A 495 -7.35 -14.52 -50.24
N PHE A 496 -6.42 -14.08 -51.09
CA PHE A 496 -6.69 -13.67 -52.47
C PHE A 496 -6.00 -14.60 -53.48
N LEU A 497 -6.72 -15.10 -54.48
CA LEU A 497 -6.13 -15.78 -55.63
C LEU A 497 -5.72 -14.74 -56.66
N VAL A 498 -4.42 -14.65 -56.95
CA VAL A 498 -3.92 -13.69 -57.94
C VAL A 498 -4.12 -14.27 -59.34
N PRO A 499 -4.90 -13.64 -60.24
CA PRO A 499 -5.06 -14.12 -61.61
C PRO A 499 -3.70 -14.15 -62.33
N ASN A 500 -3.44 -15.23 -63.08
CA ASN A 500 -2.24 -15.41 -63.91
C ASN A 500 -0.89 -15.49 -63.16
N GLN A 501 -0.89 -15.50 -61.83
CA GLN A 501 0.28 -15.78 -61.00
C GLN A 501 -0.05 -17.01 -60.18
N ASN A 502 0.77 -18.06 -60.22
CA ASN A 502 0.52 -19.30 -59.46
C ASN A 502 0.79 -19.09 -57.94
N GLN A 503 0.27 -18.00 -57.39
CA GLN A 503 0.51 -17.45 -56.06
C GLN A 503 -0.82 -17.07 -55.41
N VAL A 504 -0.79 -17.05 -54.08
CA VAL A 504 -1.90 -16.74 -53.19
C VAL A 504 -1.42 -15.61 -52.31
N ARG A 505 -2.17 -14.52 -52.26
CA ARG A 505 -1.84 -13.37 -51.40
C ARG A 505 -2.61 -13.51 -50.09
N TYR A 506 -1.91 -13.29 -48.99
CA TYR A 506 -2.47 -13.33 -47.64
C TYR A 506 -2.37 -11.94 -47.03
N VAL A 507 -3.49 -11.42 -46.54
CA VAL A 507 -3.57 -10.12 -45.86
C VAL A 507 -4.06 -10.36 -44.44
N ASN A 508 -3.23 -10.07 -43.44
CA ASN A 508 -3.57 -10.28 -42.04
C ASN A 508 -3.89 -8.96 -41.35
N PHE A 509 -5.05 -8.90 -40.71
CA PHE A 509 -5.54 -7.80 -39.90
C PHE A 509 -5.43 -8.16 -38.42
N LEU A 510 -4.93 -7.23 -37.61
CA LEU A 510 -4.93 -7.36 -36.16
C LEU A 510 -6.09 -6.55 -35.57
N HIS A 511 -6.88 -7.20 -34.72
CA HIS A 511 -7.88 -6.55 -33.89
C HIS A 511 -7.21 -6.09 -32.58
N THR A 512 -6.95 -4.79 -32.47
CA THR A 512 -6.37 -4.17 -31.28
C THR A 512 -7.48 -3.77 -30.30
N PRO A 513 -7.41 -4.13 -29.00
CA PRO A 513 -8.38 -3.67 -28.01
C PRO A 513 -8.48 -2.14 -27.96
N GLY A 514 -9.67 -1.59 -28.19
CA GLY A 514 -9.93 -0.14 -28.19
C GLY A 514 -9.97 0.51 -29.57
N GLU A 515 -9.57 -0.19 -30.64
CA GLU A 515 -9.77 0.28 -32.01
C GLU A 515 -11.08 -0.29 -32.60
N LEU A 516 -11.83 0.56 -33.32
CA LEU A 516 -13.13 0.18 -33.90
C LEU A 516 -13.02 -0.75 -35.11
N LEU A 517 -11.89 -0.73 -35.81
CA LEU A 517 -11.64 -1.51 -37.03
C LEU A 517 -10.23 -2.12 -36.96
N PRO A 518 -10.07 -3.38 -37.38
CA PRO A 518 -8.76 -4.02 -37.39
C PRO A 518 -7.88 -3.42 -38.50
N ARG A 519 -6.57 -3.53 -38.37
CA ARG A 519 -5.61 -2.96 -39.33
C ARG A 519 -4.65 -4.00 -39.88
N VAL A 520 -4.28 -3.87 -41.15
CA VAL A 520 -3.32 -4.77 -41.78
C VAL A 520 -1.96 -4.67 -41.08
N VAL A 521 -1.51 -5.80 -40.52
CA VAL A 521 -0.21 -5.94 -39.87
C VAL A 521 0.82 -6.64 -40.77
N SER A 522 0.37 -7.47 -41.71
CA SER A 522 1.23 -8.14 -42.69
C SER A 522 0.48 -8.45 -43.99
N ASP A 523 1.22 -8.43 -45.10
CA ASP A 523 0.75 -8.75 -46.46
C ASP A 523 1.89 -9.50 -47.16
N TYR A 524 1.63 -10.72 -47.63
CA TYR A 524 2.65 -11.57 -48.26
C TYR A 524 2.04 -12.55 -49.27
N PHE A 525 2.88 -13.11 -50.13
CA PHE A 525 2.50 -14.06 -51.17
C PHE A 525 3.08 -15.44 -50.89
N LEU A 526 2.28 -16.51 -51.05
CA LEU A 526 2.77 -17.89 -51.02
C LEU A 526 2.47 -18.60 -52.35
N PRO A 527 3.28 -19.58 -52.77
CA PRO A 527 3.00 -20.43 -53.91
C PRO A 527 1.67 -21.21 -53.77
N ARG A 528 0.88 -21.33 -54.85
CA ARG A 528 -0.46 -21.94 -54.85
C ARG A 528 -0.48 -23.43 -54.47
N ASN A 529 0.64 -24.13 -54.60
CA ASN A 529 0.82 -25.52 -54.14
C ASN A 529 0.76 -25.69 -52.61
N VAL A 530 0.82 -24.60 -51.83
CA VAL A 530 0.66 -24.61 -50.36
C VAL A 530 -0.81 -24.70 -49.92
N LEU A 531 -1.78 -24.43 -50.81
CA LEU A 531 -3.22 -24.49 -50.49
C LEU A 531 -3.82 -25.91 -50.39
N LYS A 532 -3.04 -26.98 -50.60
CA LYS A 532 -3.53 -28.37 -50.41
C LYS A 532 -3.75 -28.67 -48.92
N GLY A 533 -4.83 -28.13 -48.35
CA GLY A 533 -5.26 -28.45 -46.99
C GLY A 533 -6.22 -27.46 -46.31
N HIS A 534 -6.37 -26.22 -46.81
CA HIS A 534 -6.94 -25.12 -45.99
C HIS A 534 -8.27 -24.51 -46.43
N LEU A 535 -9.02 -25.12 -47.36
CA LEU A 535 -10.35 -24.64 -47.71
C LEU A 535 -11.39 -25.76 -47.56
N LYS A 536 -11.94 -25.88 -46.34
CA LYS A 536 -13.33 -26.31 -46.16
C LYS A 536 -14.10 -25.13 -45.56
N PRO A 537 -15.19 -24.67 -46.17
CA PRO A 537 -16.03 -23.65 -45.55
C PRO A 537 -16.69 -24.25 -44.31
N VAL A 538 -16.52 -23.59 -43.16
CA VAL A 538 -17.38 -23.78 -42.00
C VAL A 538 -18.66 -23.00 -42.30
N ARG A 539 -19.80 -23.69 -42.37
CA ARG A 539 -21.13 -23.08 -42.46
C ARG A 539 -21.53 -22.43 -41.15
#